data_AF-A0A951CYF2-F1
#
_entry.id   AF-A0A951CYF2-F1
#
_cell.length_a   1.000
_cell.length_b   1.000
_cell.length_c   1.000
_cell.angle_alpha   90.00
_cell.angle_beta   90.00
_cell.angle_gamma   90.00
#
_symmetry.space_group_name_H-M   'P 1'
#
loop_
_entity.id
_entity.type
_entity.pdbx_description
1 polymer ?
#
loop_
_entity_poly.entity_id
_entity_poly.type
_entity_poly.pdbx_seq_one_letter_code
_entity_poly.pdbx_strand_id
1 'polypeptide(L)'
;MYSQAILTDARRDASERAARRFAVSGGATLRGGVAEGLDGEAVNRLAALSGGSAPTGAVLFAELDGDPVAAIGIFDGNAVADHTRSGPRMRVRLRLERLFVLSVIFVRGM
;
A
#
# COMPACT_ATOMS: atom_id res chain seq x y z
N MET A 1 0.49 -20.83 26.82
CA MET A 1 -0.15 -20.69 25.49
C MET A 1 -0.65 -19.25 25.32
N TYR A 2 0.26 -18.27 25.34
CA TYR A 2 -0.07 -16.83 25.50
C TYR A 2 0.91 -15.91 24.74
N SER A 3 1.32 -16.31 23.53
CA SER A 3 2.47 -15.65 22.85
C SER A 3 2.24 -15.23 21.39
N GLN A 4 1.00 -15.28 20.89
CA GLN A 4 0.68 -14.94 19.48
C GLN A 4 -0.18 -13.67 19.31
N ALA A 5 -0.84 -13.17 20.37
CA ALA A 5 -1.74 -12.01 20.25
C ALA A 5 -1.02 -10.65 20.27
N ILE A 6 0.20 -10.57 20.82
CA ILE A 6 0.90 -9.29 21.06
C ILE A 6 1.72 -8.84 19.84
N LEU A 7 2.13 -9.77 18.96
CA LEU A 7 2.91 -9.42 17.75
C LEU A 7 2.06 -8.79 16.64
N THR A 8 0.76 -9.07 16.61
CA THR A 8 -0.16 -8.54 15.57
C THR A 8 -0.52 -7.08 15.82
N ASP A 9 -0.58 -6.67 17.10
CA ASP A 9 -0.95 -5.31 17.50
C ASP A 9 0.19 -4.31 17.25
N ALA A 10 1.43 -4.70 17.54
CA ALA A 10 2.60 -3.85 17.29
C ALA A 10 2.85 -3.57 15.80
N ARG A 11 2.50 -4.52 14.92
CA ARG A 11 2.56 -4.33 13.45
C ARG A 11 1.45 -3.41 12.94
N ARG A 12 0.27 -3.44 13.57
CA ARG A 12 -0.89 -2.60 13.27
C ARG A 12 -0.64 -1.13 13.61
N ASP A 13 -0.04 -0.87 14.76
CA ASP A 13 0.31 0.48 15.20
C ASP A 13 1.37 1.16 14.33
N ALA A 14 2.34 0.38 13.85
CA ALA A 14 3.40 0.89 12.98
C ALA A 14 2.88 1.23 11.57
N SER A 15 1.96 0.42 11.03
CA SER A 15 1.36 0.67 9.71
C SER A 15 0.40 1.86 9.72
N GLU A 16 -0.39 2.03 10.78
CA GLU A 16 -1.30 3.17 10.93
C GLU A 16 -0.55 4.52 11.08
N ARG A 17 0.57 4.53 11.82
CA ARG A 17 1.39 5.74 12.00
C ARG A 17 2.17 6.12 10.75
N ALA A 18 2.62 5.14 9.97
CA ALA A 18 3.26 5.40 8.68
C ALA A 18 2.23 5.95 7.66
N ALA A 19 1.03 5.38 7.60
CA ALA A 19 -0.01 5.78 6.64
C ALA A 19 -0.50 7.22 6.82
N ARG A 20 -0.57 7.75 8.05
CA ARG A 20 -1.10 9.10 8.30
C ARG A 20 -0.20 10.26 7.85
N ARG A 21 1.09 10.03 7.58
CA ARG A 21 2.07 11.13 7.44
C ARG A 21 2.32 11.61 6.00
N PHE A 22 1.81 10.93 4.98
CA PHE A 22 2.23 11.14 3.57
C PHE A 22 1.14 11.69 2.63
N ALA A 23 -0.04 12.02 3.16
CA ALA A 23 -1.02 12.77 2.40
C ALA A 23 -0.58 14.24 2.30
N VAL A 24 -0.10 14.67 1.12
CA VAL A 24 -0.47 15.95 0.47
C VAL A 24 0.37 16.14 -0.80
N SER A 25 -0.35 16.26 -1.93
CA SER A 25 -0.08 17.12 -3.11
C SER A 25 -0.44 16.38 -4.40
N GLY A 26 -1.65 16.60 -4.93
CA GLY A 26 -2.09 16.08 -6.23
C GLY A 26 -3.19 15.02 -6.19
N GLY A 27 -4.36 15.33 -5.60
CA GLY A 27 -5.64 14.62 -5.77
C GLY A 27 -5.77 13.20 -5.22
N ALA A 28 -4.69 12.43 -5.18
CA ALA A 28 -4.67 11.07 -4.68
C ALA A 28 -4.08 11.02 -3.28
N THR A 29 -4.80 10.38 -2.36
CA THR A 29 -4.33 10.06 -1.01
C THR A 29 -3.61 8.72 -1.02
N LEU A 30 -2.62 8.57 -0.14
CA LEU A 30 -1.88 7.32 0.02
C LEU A 30 -2.27 6.68 1.34
N ARG A 31 -2.67 5.41 1.30
CA ARG A 31 -3.07 4.64 2.49
C ARG A 31 -2.31 3.32 2.55
N GLY A 32 -1.80 2.99 3.72
CA GLY A 32 -1.22 1.67 3.98
C GLY A 32 -2.32 0.63 4.26
N GLY A 33 -2.12 -0.60 3.80
CA GLY A 33 -3.04 -1.71 4.04
C GLY A 33 -2.36 -3.07 3.96
N VAL A 34 -3.16 -4.13 4.02
CA VAL A 34 -2.68 -5.52 3.94
C VAL A 34 -3.47 -6.28 2.89
N ALA A 35 -2.77 -6.88 1.92
CA ALA A 35 -3.38 -7.57 0.79
C ALA A 35 -4.18 -8.81 1.19
N GLU A 36 -3.80 -9.50 2.25
CA GLU A 36 -4.52 -10.66 2.78
C GLU A 36 -5.55 -10.27 3.86
N GLY A 37 -5.67 -8.98 4.16
CA GLY A 37 -6.56 -8.44 5.20
C GLY A 37 -7.86 -7.87 4.62
N LEU A 38 -8.41 -6.87 5.32
CA LEU A 38 -9.62 -6.16 4.91
C LEU A 38 -9.52 -5.50 3.53
N ASP A 39 -8.30 -5.22 3.07
CA ASP A 39 -8.06 -4.57 1.78
C ASP A 39 -7.92 -5.56 0.61
N GLY A 40 -7.98 -6.87 0.86
CA GLY A 40 -7.71 -7.89 -0.15
C GLY A 40 -8.67 -7.90 -1.32
N GLU A 41 -9.95 -7.56 -1.09
CA GLU A 41 -10.92 -7.42 -2.18
C GLU A 41 -10.53 -6.28 -3.14
N ALA A 42 -10.09 -5.14 -2.60
CA ALA A 42 -9.65 -4.00 -3.39
C ALA A 42 -8.38 -4.34 -4.20
N VAL A 43 -7.43 -5.05 -3.59
CA VAL A 43 -6.21 -5.52 -4.30
C VAL A 43 -6.57 -6.47 -5.43
N ASN A 44 -7.41 -7.47 -5.18
CA ASN A 44 -7.81 -8.45 -6.19
C ASN A 44 -8.58 -7.79 -7.34
N ARG A 45 -9.45 -6.82 -7.04
CA ARG A 45 -10.14 -6.03 -8.06
C ARG A 45 -9.15 -5.27 -8.95
N LEU A 46 -8.18 -4.59 -8.36
CA LEU A 46 -7.13 -3.88 -9.11
C LEU A 46 -6.24 -4.83 -9.91
N ALA A 47 -5.94 -6.02 -9.38
CA ALA A 47 -5.18 -7.05 -10.08
C ALA A 47 -5.92 -7.54 -11.33
N ALA A 48 -7.23 -7.79 -11.22
CA ALA A 48 -8.09 -8.15 -12.34
C ALA A 48 -8.14 -7.03 -13.40
N LEU A 49 -8.27 -5.76 -12.99
CA LEU A 49 -8.25 -4.60 -13.90
C LEU A 49 -6.89 -4.39 -14.58
N SER A 50 -5.80 -4.73 -13.89
CA SER A 50 -4.44 -4.58 -14.39
C SER A 50 -3.97 -5.78 -15.23
N GLY A 51 -4.72 -6.90 -15.21
CA GLY A 51 -4.29 -8.16 -15.81
C GLY A 51 -3.02 -8.76 -15.16
N GLY A 52 -2.74 -8.41 -13.91
CA GLY A 52 -1.51 -8.77 -13.21
C GLY A 52 -1.76 -9.54 -11.92
N SER A 53 -0.69 -10.01 -11.28
CA SER A 53 -0.78 -10.66 -9.97
C SER A 53 -0.98 -9.65 -8.85
N ALA A 54 -1.86 -9.99 -7.91
CA ALA A 54 -2.08 -9.21 -6.70
C ALA A 54 -0.78 -9.12 -5.87
N PRO A 55 -0.40 -7.93 -5.37
CA PRO A 55 0.63 -7.81 -4.36
C PRO A 55 0.26 -8.53 -3.06
N THR A 56 1.28 -8.85 -2.27
CA THR A 56 1.21 -9.64 -1.04
C THR A 56 1.75 -8.87 0.16
N GLY A 57 1.22 -9.17 1.34
CA GLY A 57 1.60 -8.55 2.60
C GLY A 57 1.25 -7.07 2.68
N ALA A 58 2.18 -6.27 3.18
CA ALA A 58 1.97 -4.83 3.36
C ALA A 58 1.94 -4.11 2.01
N VAL A 59 0.86 -3.38 1.76
CA VAL A 59 0.59 -2.67 0.51
C VAL A 59 0.40 -1.18 0.75
N LEU A 60 0.76 -0.40 -0.25
CA LEU A 60 0.47 1.03 -0.33
C LEU A 60 -0.57 1.26 -1.44
N PHE A 61 -1.72 1.81 -1.06
CA PHE A 61 -2.77 2.21 -1.98
C PHE A 61 -2.61 3.68 -2.38
N ALA A 62 -2.90 3.97 -3.63
CA ALA A 62 -3.35 5.29 -4.04
C ALA A 62 -4.87 5.26 -4.17
N GLU A 63 -5.50 6.21 -3.51
CA GLU A 63 -6.93 6.41 -3.50
C GLU A 63 -7.26 7.74 -4.16
N LEU A 64 -8.32 7.76 -4.96
CA LEU A 64 -8.89 8.97 -5.53
C LEU A 64 -10.31 9.08 -5.01
N ASP A 65 -10.62 10.17 -4.30
CA ASP A 65 -11.91 10.37 -3.62
C ASP A 65 -12.29 9.22 -2.65
N GLY A 66 -11.29 8.58 -2.04
CA GLY A 66 -11.46 7.45 -1.11
C GLY A 66 -11.55 6.08 -1.79
N ASP A 67 -11.56 6.03 -3.13
CA ASP A 67 -11.56 4.77 -3.88
C ASP A 67 -10.15 4.34 -4.29
N PRO A 68 -9.72 3.10 -3.95
CA PRO A 68 -8.46 2.56 -4.42
C PRO A 68 -8.40 2.48 -5.95
N VAL A 69 -7.40 3.14 -6.53
CA VAL A 69 -7.14 3.20 -7.98
C VAL A 69 -5.82 2.56 -8.37
N ALA A 70 -4.88 2.43 -7.43
CA ALA A 70 -3.66 1.67 -7.59
C ALA A 70 -3.18 1.12 -6.24
N ALA A 71 -2.43 0.02 -6.28
CA ALA A 71 -1.78 -0.58 -5.12
C ALA A 71 -0.39 -1.08 -5.51
N ILE A 72 0.56 -1.01 -4.57
CA ILE A 72 1.88 -1.63 -4.71
C ILE A 72 2.27 -2.30 -3.41
N GLY A 73 2.78 -3.53 -3.50
CA GLY A 73 3.34 -4.19 -2.34
C GLY A 73 4.68 -3.58 -1.95
N ILE A 74 4.82 -3.31 -0.66
CA ILE A 74 6.00 -2.64 -0.10
C ILE A 74 7.22 -3.52 -0.31
N PHE A 75 7.12 -4.82 0.01
CA PHE A 75 8.26 -5.73 -0.04
C PHE A 75 8.37 -6.48 -1.37
N ASP A 76 7.26 -6.96 -1.94
CA ASP A 76 7.29 -7.71 -3.19
C ASP A 76 7.45 -6.83 -4.44
N GLY A 77 7.13 -5.53 -4.35
CA GLY A 77 7.19 -4.58 -5.45
C GLY A 77 6.15 -4.80 -6.55
N ASN A 78 5.22 -5.73 -6.38
CA ASN A 78 4.15 -5.98 -7.33
C ASN A 78 3.19 -4.80 -7.30
N ALA A 79 2.89 -4.24 -8.47
CA ALA A 79 2.00 -3.09 -8.61
C ALA A 79 0.81 -3.44 -9.48
N VAL A 80 -0.38 -3.12 -9.00
CA VAL A 80 -1.64 -3.28 -9.74
C VAL A 80 -2.35 -1.94 -9.79
N ALA A 81 -2.95 -1.62 -10.92
CA ALA A 81 -3.63 -0.34 -11.09
C ALA A 81 -4.77 -0.43 -12.09
N ASP A 82 -5.80 0.37 -11.84
CA ASP A 82 -6.83 0.65 -12.83
C ASP A 82 -6.26 1.65 -13.84
N HIS A 83 -5.92 1.19 -15.05
CA HIS A 83 -5.28 2.02 -16.07
C HIS A 83 -6.19 3.15 -16.60
N THR A 84 -7.51 3.03 -16.40
CA THR A 84 -8.47 4.04 -16.85
C THR A 84 -8.55 5.22 -15.86
N ARG A 85 -8.33 4.94 -14.57
CA ARG A 85 -8.37 5.94 -13.49
C ARG A 85 -6.99 6.36 -13.00
N SER A 86 -5.94 5.58 -13.29
CA SER A 86 -4.56 5.85 -12.89
C SER A 86 -3.71 6.40 -14.04
N GLY A 87 -3.46 7.70 -14.01
CA GLY A 87 -2.50 8.34 -14.91
C GLY A 87 -1.05 7.91 -14.64
N PRO A 88 -0.14 8.05 -15.61
CA PRO A 88 1.27 7.66 -15.46
C PRO A 88 1.98 8.37 -14.29
N ARG A 89 1.62 9.64 -14.01
CA ARG A 89 2.16 10.40 -12.86
C ARG A 89 1.83 9.75 -11.52
N MET A 90 0.61 9.22 -11.36
CA MET A 90 0.20 8.56 -10.12
C MET A 90 0.95 7.26 -9.90
N ARG A 91 1.17 6.47 -10.96
CA ARG A 91 1.99 5.24 -10.88
C ARG A 91 3.44 5.54 -10.52
N VAL A 92 4.04 6.57 -11.11
CA VAL A 92 5.40 7.01 -10.77
C VAL A 92 5.49 7.44 -9.31
N ARG A 93 4.50 8.22 -8.82
CA ARG A 93 4.44 8.63 -7.42
C ARG A 93 4.32 7.45 -6.47
N LEU A 94 3.45 6.49 -6.76
CA LEU A 94 3.26 5.29 -5.94
C LEU A 94 4.58 4.51 -5.78
N ARG A 95 5.38 4.42 -6.86
CA ARG A 95 6.71 3.80 -6.83
C ARG A 95 7.74 4.60 -6.03
N LEU A 96 7.74 5.93 -6.15
CA LEU A 96 8.60 6.80 -5.34
C LEU A 96 8.26 6.69 -3.86
N GLU A 97 6.97 6.65 -3.52
CA GLU A 97 6.54 6.51 -2.13
C GLU A 97 6.95 5.16 -1.55
N ARG A 98 6.82 4.08 -2.34
CA ARG A 98 7.33 2.77 -1.93
C ARG A 98 8.81 2.82 -1.58
N LEU A 99 9.62 3.47 -2.41
CA LEU A 99 11.06 3.60 -2.14
C LEU A 99 11.31 4.40 -0.86
N PHE A 100 10.57 5.49 -0.65
CA PHE A 100 10.66 6.27 0.58
C PHE A 100 10.30 5.44 1.81
N VAL A 101 9.18 4.71 1.78
CA VAL A 101 8.74 3.83 2.87
C VAL A 101 9.78 2.74 3.14
N LEU A 102 10.31 2.11 2.10
CA LEU A 102 11.39 1.12 2.24
C LEU A 102 12.64 1.73 2.87
N SER A 103 13.06 2.92 2.45
CA SER A 103 14.20 3.61 3.05
C SER A 103 13.97 3.92 4.52
N VAL A 104 12.78 4.37 4.91
CA VAL A 104 12.45 4.63 6.32
C VAL A 104 12.47 3.34 7.14
N ILE A 105 11.90 2.24 6.63
CA ILE A 105 11.94 0.94 7.29
C ILE A 105 13.39 0.45 7.44
N PHE A 106 14.20 0.60 6.40
CA PHE A 106 15.59 0.17 6.41
C PHE A 106 16.45 0.97 7.39
N VAL A 107 16.23 2.28 7.49
CA VAL A 107 16.94 3.16 8.43
C VAL A 107 16.50 2.94 9.87
N ARG A 108 15.21 2.65 10.12
CA ARG A 108 14.64 2.50 11.46
C ARG A 108 14.66 1.06 11.98
N GLY A 109 14.92 0.09 11.10
CA GLY A 109 15.08 -1.33 11.40
C GLY A 109 16.53 -1.76 11.65
N MET A 110 17.48 -0.82 11.68
CA MET A 110 18.82 -1.02 12.28
C MET A 110 18.77 -0.93 13.79
#